data_AF-A0A1B8ZZB4-F1
#
_entry.id   AF-A0A1B8ZZB4-F1
#
_cell.length_a   1.000
_cell.length_b   1.000
_cell.length_c   1.000
_cell.angle_alpha   90.00
_cell.angle_beta   90.00
_cell.angle_gamma   90.00
#
_symmetry.space_group_name_H-M   'P 1'
#
loop_
_entity.id
_entity.type
_entity.pdbx_description
1 polymer ?
#
loop_
_entity_poly.entity_id
_entity_poly.type
_entity_poly.pdbx_seq_one_letter_code
_entity_poly.pdbx_strand_id
1 'polypeptide(L)'
;MKKNNILVIGRDPKTLQGVVEMLKENGYDAQGESIDEQALEIFNKYHFDGVLLGGGVGPQSREILIPAFIKKNPQIKIASGHPWQALDALSKIFSYRQKR
;
A
#
# COMPACT_ATOMS: atom_id res chain seq x y z
N MET A 1 17.29 2.86 11.10
CA MET A 1 16.04 2.06 11.20
C MET A 1 15.47 1.95 9.78
N LYS A 2 15.23 0.74 9.27
CA LYS A 2 14.58 0.59 7.95
C LYS A 2 13.11 0.98 8.10
N LYS A 3 12.68 2.01 7.38
CA LYS A 3 11.25 2.32 7.21
C LYS A 3 10.72 1.37 6.14
N ASN A 4 9.53 0.81 6.35
CA ASN A 4 8.89 -0.01 5.33
C ASN A 4 8.24 0.90 4.30
N ASN A 5 8.49 0.65 3.02
CA ASN A 5 7.95 1.43 1.92
C ASN A 5 6.57 0.90 1.53
N ILE A 6 5.55 1.74 1.66
CA ILE A 6 4.14 1.37 1.45
C ILE A 6 3.56 2.17 0.29
N LEU A 7 3.03 1.48 -0.72
CA LEU A 7 2.30 2.12 -1.81
C LEU A 7 0.81 2.12 -1.49
N VAL A 8 0.21 3.29 -1.30
CA VAL A 8 -1.23 3.47 -1.07
C VAL A 8 -1.90 3.83 -2.39
N ILE A 9 -2.95 3.11 -2.77
CA ILE A 9 -3.68 3.36 -4.01
C ILE A 9 -5.11 3.77 -3.67
N GLY A 10 -5.54 4.97 -4.07
CA GLY A 10 -6.85 5.50 -3.69
C GLY A 10 -7.45 6.42 -4.75
N ARG A 11 -8.75 6.27 -5.02
CA ARG A 11 -9.46 7.11 -6.00
C ARG A 11 -9.75 8.53 -5.50
N ASP A 12 -9.84 8.70 -4.19
CA ASP A 12 -10.07 10.00 -3.57
C ASP A 12 -8.73 10.60 -3.08
N PRO A 13 -8.22 11.67 -3.70
CA PRO A 13 -6.92 12.25 -3.37
C PRO A 13 -6.87 12.85 -1.96
N LYS A 14 -7.97 13.40 -1.44
CA LYS A 14 -8.05 13.94 -0.07
C LYS A 14 -7.81 12.84 0.97
N THR A 15 -8.53 11.75 0.81
CA THR A 15 -8.42 10.58 1.69
C THR A 15 -7.05 9.93 1.57
N LEU A 16 -6.54 9.79 0.33
CA LEU A 16 -5.24 9.24 0.03
C LEU A 16 -4.12 10.00 0.74
N GLN A 17 -4.13 11.33 0.63
CA GLN A 17 -3.14 12.19 1.27
C GLN A 17 -3.16 12.02 2.80
N GLY A 18 -4.35 12.04 3.42
CA GLY A 18 -4.47 11.84 4.86
C GLY A 18 -3.92 10.48 5.33
N VAL A 19 -4.13 9.40 4.57
CA VAL A 19 -3.56 8.08 4.89
C VAL A 19 -2.04 8.09 4.75
N VAL A 20 -1.51 8.69 3.68
CA VAL A 20 -0.06 8.77 3.44
C VAL A 20 0.63 9.55 4.55
N GLU A 21 0.08 10.70 4.94
CA GLU A 21 0.61 11.53 6.03
C GLU A 21 0.58 10.77 7.36
N MET A 22 -0.54 10.15 7.71
CA MET A 22 -0.67 9.31 8.90
C MET A 22 0.38 8.19 8.94
N LEU A 23 0.63 7.50 7.83
CA LEU A 23 1.64 6.44 7.77
C LEU A 23 3.06 6.99 7.96
N LYS A 24 3.36 8.16 7.35
CA LYS A 24 4.65 8.84 7.52
C LYS A 24 4.91 9.25 8.96
N GLU A 25 3.89 9.78 9.64
CA GLU A 25 3.95 10.13 11.06
C GLU A 25 4.21 8.90 11.94
N ASN A 26 3.68 7.74 11.56
CA ASN A 26 3.90 6.46 12.25
C ASN A 26 5.24 5.78 11.87
N GLY A 27 6.11 6.45 11.10
CA GLY A 27 7.44 5.96 10.76
C GLY A 27 7.52 5.04 9.54
N TYR A 28 6.43 4.89 8.78
CA TYR A 28 6.42 4.21 7.49
C TYR A 28 6.77 5.18 6.36
N ASP A 29 7.30 4.70 5.24
CA ASP A 29 7.50 5.54 4.06
C ASP A 29 6.37 5.28 3.06
N ALA A 30 5.30 6.07 3.16
CA ALA A 30 4.11 5.88 2.34
C ALA A 30 4.12 6.77 1.09
N GLN A 31 3.69 6.23 -0.04
CA GLN A 31 3.46 6.98 -1.27
C GLN A 31 2.03 6.73 -1.76
N GLY A 32 1.33 7.79 -2.18
CA GLY A 32 -0.07 7.71 -2.58
C GLY A 32 -0.24 7.89 -4.09
N GLU A 33 -0.92 6.96 -4.74
CA GLU A 33 -1.26 7.04 -6.17
C GLU A 33 -2.76 6.86 -6.41
N SER A 34 -3.31 7.62 -7.36
CA SER A 34 -4.74 7.54 -7.71
C SER A 34 -5.03 6.85 -9.03
N ILE A 35 -3.99 6.63 -9.84
CA ILE A 35 -4.04 6.05 -11.18
C ILE A 35 -3.32 4.70 -11.15
N ASP A 36 -3.97 3.67 -11.68
CA ASP A 36 -3.48 2.28 -11.62
C ASP A 36 -2.14 2.13 -12.37
N GLU A 37 -2.03 2.75 -13.55
CA GLU A 37 -0.82 2.72 -14.37
C GLU A 37 0.37 3.38 -13.69
N GLN A 38 0.18 4.56 -13.08
CA GLN A 38 1.25 5.23 -12.34
C GLN A 38 1.66 4.42 -11.11
N ALA A 39 0.70 3.81 -10.40
CA ALA A 39 1.00 2.93 -9.28
C ALA A 39 1.89 1.75 -9.71
N LEU A 40 1.63 1.15 -10.86
CA LEU A 40 2.45 0.08 -11.42
C LEU A 40 3.84 0.55 -11.84
N GLU A 41 3.94 1.72 -12.48
CA GLU A 41 5.22 2.28 -12.91
C GLU A 41 6.11 2.59 -11.71
N ILE A 42 5.55 3.24 -10.69
CA ILE A 42 6.25 3.58 -9.45
C ILE A 42 6.65 2.31 -8.70
N PHE A 43 5.76 1.32 -8.61
CA PHE A 43 6.09 0.02 -8.02
C PHE A 43 7.20 -0.72 -8.77
N ASN A 44 7.33 -0.50 -10.08
CA ASN A 44 8.43 -1.06 -10.86
C ASN A 44 9.74 -0.32 -10.67
N LYS A 45 9.68 1.00 -10.44
CA LYS A 45 10.83 1.89 -10.28
C LYS A 45 11.42 1.88 -8.87
N TYR A 46 10.57 1.72 -7.85
CA TYR A 46 10.94 1.73 -6.45
C TYR A 46 10.63 0.41 -5.76
N HIS A 47 11.34 0.11 -4.68
CA HIS A 47 11.08 -1.08 -3.89
C HIS A 47 10.03 -0.78 -2.82
N PHE A 48 8.93 -1.52 -2.84
CA PHE A 48 7.89 -1.45 -1.82
C PHE A 48 7.83 -2.77 -1.04
N ASP A 49 7.65 -2.65 0.27
CA ASP A 49 7.45 -3.79 1.17
C ASP A 49 5.97 -4.16 1.28
N GLY A 50 5.07 -3.21 0.99
CA GLY A 50 3.64 -3.44 0.97
C GLY A 50 2.87 -2.50 0.04
N VAL A 51 1.67 -2.92 -0.31
CA VAL A 51 0.69 -2.16 -1.08
C VAL A 51 -0.61 -2.11 -0.31
N LEU A 52 -1.20 -0.92 -0.18
CA LEU A 52 -2.47 -0.69 0.46
C LEU A 52 -3.48 -0.20 -0.58
N LEU A 53 -4.48 -1.01 -0.86
CA LEU A 53 -5.59 -0.67 -1.75
C LEU A 53 -6.70 0.01 -0.94
N GLY A 54 -6.92 1.29 -1.20
CA GLY A 54 -7.98 2.07 -0.58
C GLY A 54 -9.37 1.59 -0.98
N GLY A 55 -10.37 1.88 -0.15
CA GLY A 55 -11.76 1.44 -0.36
C GLY A 55 -12.37 1.85 -1.71
N GLY A 56 -11.91 2.95 -2.31
CA GLY A 56 -12.34 3.39 -3.64
C GLY A 56 -11.78 2.58 -4.81
N VAL A 57 -10.81 1.70 -4.59
CA VAL A 57 -10.27 0.82 -5.63
C VAL A 57 -11.25 -0.33 -5.86
N GLY A 58 -12.01 -0.23 -6.94
CA GLY A 58 -12.99 -1.24 -7.36
C GLY A 58 -12.36 -2.58 -7.75
N PRO A 59 -13.17 -3.64 -7.86
CA PRO A 59 -12.69 -5.01 -8.08
C PRO A 59 -11.88 -5.17 -9.36
N GLN A 60 -12.27 -4.52 -10.45
CA GLN A 60 -11.54 -4.59 -11.74
C GLN A 60 -10.09 -4.12 -11.62
N SER A 61 -9.86 -3.01 -10.91
CA SER A 61 -8.51 -2.51 -10.67
C SER A 61 -7.70 -3.45 -9.78
N ARG A 62 -8.34 -4.10 -8.81
CA ARG A 62 -7.67 -5.10 -7.96
C ARG A 62 -7.23 -6.31 -8.78
N GLU A 63 -8.07 -6.79 -9.69
CA GLU A 63 -7.76 -7.91 -10.59
C GLU A 63 -6.58 -7.62 -11.53
N ILE A 64 -6.30 -6.35 -11.82
CA ILE A 64 -5.14 -5.95 -12.64
C ILE A 64 -3.91 -5.72 -11.77
N LEU A 65 -4.06 -4.93 -10.69
CA LEU A 65 -2.97 -4.47 -9.84
C LEU A 65 -2.35 -5.60 -9.01
N ILE A 66 -3.18 -6.42 -8.36
CA ILE A 66 -2.71 -7.50 -7.47
C ILE A 66 -1.78 -8.48 -8.20
N PRO A 67 -2.16 -9.09 -9.34
CA PRO A 67 -1.26 -10.02 -10.02
C PRO A 67 -0.01 -9.34 -10.55
N ALA A 68 -0.08 -8.07 -10.96
CA ALA A 68 1.10 -7.32 -11.40
C ALA A 68 2.10 -7.11 -10.25
N PHE A 69 1.62 -6.75 -9.04
CA PHE A 69 2.47 -6.62 -7.86
C PHE A 69 3.06 -7.95 -7.41
N ILE A 70 2.26 -9.01 -7.35
CA ILE A 70 2.72 -10.36 -6.96
C ILE A 70 3.74 -10.89 -7.97
N LYS A 71 3.52 -10.68 -9.27
CA LYS A 71 4.46 -11.10 -10.32
C LYS A 71 5.83 -10.45 -10.17
N LYS A 72 5.85 -9.17 -9.77
CA LYS A 72 7.09 -8.41 -9.56
C LYS A 72 7.76 -8.77 -8.24
N ASN A 73 6.99 -8.88 -7.16
CA ASN A 73 7.49 -9.25 -5.85
C ASN A 73 6.51 -10.25 -5.18
N PRO A 74 6.80 -11.56 -5.24
CA PRO A 74 5.94 -12.58 -4.66
C PRO A 74 5.78 -12.50 -3.14
N GLN A 75 6.67 -11.78 -2.45
CA GLN A 75 6.62 -11.58 -1.00
C GLN A 75 5.92 -10.29 -0.60
N ILE A 76 5.40 -9.52 -1.58
CA ILE A 76 4.74 -8.24 -1.32
C ILE A 76 3.52 -8.42 -0.43
N LYS A 77 3.37 -7.50 0.52
CA LYS A 77 2.26 -7.47 1.46
C LYS A 77 1.14 -6.61 0.92
N ILE A 78 0.06 -7.22 0.43
CA ILE A 78 -1.09 -6.50 -0.09
C ILE A 78 -2.17 -6.42 0.99
N ALA A 79 -2.49 -5.20 1.41
CA ALA A 79 -3.60 -4.89 2.28
C ALA A 79 -4.70 -4.19 1.46
N SER A 80 -5.95 -4.38 1.87
CA SER A 80 -7.07 -3.58 1.37
C SER A 80 -7.95 -3.20 2.54
N GLY A 81 -8.46 -1.97 2.54
CA GLY A 81 -9.27 -1.51 3.66
C GLY A 81 -9.64 -0.05 3.58
N HIS A 82 -10.42 0.35 4.58
CA HIS A 82 -10.74 1.74 4.77
C HIS A 82 -9.53 2.53 5.32
N PRO A 83 -9.51 3.86 5.10
CA PRO A 83 -8.43 4.77 5.52
C PRO A 83 -8.02 4.58 6.98
N TRP A 84 -8.99 4.46 7.88
CA TRP A 84 -8.77 4.29 9.31
C TRP A 84 -8.24 2.90 9.70
N GLN A 85 -8.42 1.89 8.84
CA GLN A 85 -7.87 0.54 9.06
C GLN A 85 -6.50 0.36 8.41
N ALA A 86 -6.03 1.32 7.61
CA ALA A 86 -4.75 1.25 6.92
C ALA A 86 -3.59 0.93 7.87
N LEU A 87 -3.50 1.68 8.96
CA LEU A 87 -2.44 1.51 9.95
C LEU A 87 -2.53 0.17 10.67
N ASP A 88 -3.74 -0.25 11.09
CA ASP A 88 -3.96 -1.53 11.75
C ASP A 88 -3.66 -2.71 10.81
N ALA A 89 -4.09 -2.63 9.55
CA ALA A 89 -3.82 -3.66 8.55
C ALA A 89 -2.32 -3.81 8.29
N LEU A 90 -1.60 -2.69 8.10
CA LEU A 90 -0.15 -2.72 7.90
C LEU A 90 0.56 -3.20 9.17
N SER A 91 0.17 -2.68 10.34
CA SER A 91 0.71 -3.13 11.63
C SER A 91 0.55 -4.63 11.80
N LYS A 92 -0.63 -5.22 11.52
CA LYS A 92 -0.82 -6.67 11.59
C LYS A 92 0.08 -7.42 10.62
N ILE A 93 0.22 -6.93 9.40
CA ILE A 93 1.00 -7.60 8.36
C ILE A 93 2.51 -7.55 8.65
N PHE A 94 3.02 -6.44 9.17
CA PHE A 94 4.43 -6.26 9.50
C PHE A 94 4.81 -6.73 10.90
N SER A 95 3.93 -6.58 11.90
CA SER A 95 4.15 -6.96 13.30
C SER A 95 4.08 -8.47 13.53
N TYR A 96 3.41 -9.23 12.66
CA TYR A 96 3.40 -10.70 12.74
C TYR A 96 4.80 -11.35 12.62
N ARG A 97 5.82 -10.57 12.29
CA ARG A 97 7.22 -11.03 12.20
C ARG A 97 7.99 -11.05 13.54
N GLN A 98 7.35 -10.78 14.68
CA GLN A 98 7.99 -10.80 16.00
C GLN A 98 7.42 -11.88 16.95
N LYS A 99 7.23 -13.10 16.45
CA LYS A 99 7.15 -14.31 17.29
C LYS A 99 7.70 -15.50 16.49
N ARG A 100 9.01 -15.67 16.49
CA ARG A 100 9.71 -16.96 16.54
C ARG A 100 11.20 -16.74 16.70
#